data_AF-A0A7X9E8M3-F1
#
_entry.id   AF-A0A7X9E8M3-F1
#
_cell.length_a   1.000
_cell.length_b   1.000
_cell.length_c   1.000
_cell.angle_alpha   90.00
_cell.angle_beta   90.00
_cell.angle_gamma   90.00
#
_symmetry.space_group_name_H-M   'P 1'
#
loop_
_entity.id
_entity.type
_entity.pdbx_description
1 polymer ?
#
loop_
_entity_poly.entity_id
_entity_poly.type
_entity_poly.pdbx_seq_one_letter_code
_entity_poly.pdbx_strand_id
1 'polypeptide(L)'
;MRQLKKLLAIFISAVIITSGSLNTYAAFKPLYAWLQSIVHVSHEEYETVTISFNAHRDINYFTLKSPDRIVIDVKYSLINGKPQTISGGKLIESIRYAQFEKNVVRVVLDTKGAQNYKIKQEDNIIKLYVGDLNHADKEQNESNQGNSDQQSGREQGREQEQSSRSGTAERGDSDRIIENPISKNLIYNNLGDRVCLSIQGTCLTEGGENYKKLFSEKYSDDGLTYTLTFDSILAKLDKGTIEINDRYLETITVNKNLLSLKTSIILKAKDKFVYHVMARSQLGDTAITILKPASDNEKLVVIDAGHGGSEPGTIYKGLIEKNVNLDIALKLNDLLKKNNIKTYMIREDDSYVSLYERAYIANKLNASLFLSIHNNALENNPSFDGTMTLYSIN
;
A
#
# COMPACT_ATOMS: atom_id res chain seq x y z
N MET A 1 11.38 -30.13 -25.34
CA MET A 1 12.46 -29.49 -24.55
C MET A 1 13.59 -28.86 -25.37
N ARG A 2 14.14 -29.50 -26.42
CA ARG A 2 15.27 -28.92 -27.22
C ARG A 2 14.86 -27.77 -28.17
N GLN A 3 13.59 -27.73 -28.59
CA GLN A 3 12.99 -26.64 -29.38
C GLN A 3 12.66 -25.39 -28.51
N LEU A 4 12.35 -25.59 -27.22
CA LEU A 4 12.03 -24.53 -26.27
C LEU A 4 13.27 -23.68 -25.88
N LYS A 5 14.46 -24.29 -25.92
CA LYS A 5 15.73 -23.59 -25.66
C LYS A 5 16.22 -22.72 -26.83
N LYS A 6 15.73 -22.92 -28.06
CA LYS A 6 16.16 -22.16 -29.24
C LYS A 6 15.36 -20.87 -29.48
N LEU A 7 14.11 -20.80 -29.03
CA LEU A 7 13.27 -19.60 -29.20
C LEU A 7 13.63 -18.46 -28.25
N LEU A 8 14.27 -18.75 -27.10
CA LEU A 8 14.61 -17.76 -26.08
C LEU A 8 15.79 -16.84 -26.47
N ALA A 9 16.56 -17.19 -27.52
CA ALA A 9 17.81 -16.51 -27.86
C ALA A 9 17.69 -15.40 -28.93
N ILE A 10 16.54 -15.26 -29.62
CA ILE A 10 16.46 -14.42 -30.85
C ILE A 10 15.78 -13.06 -30.62
N PHE A 11 15.16 -12.80 -29.46
CA PHE A 11 14.30 -11.62 -29.28
C PHE A 11 14.93 -10.41 -28.56
N ILE A 12 16.25 -10.40 -28.31
CA ILE A 12 16.92 -9.33 -27.54
C ILE A 12 17.26 -8.08 -28.39
N SER A 13 16.80 -7.96 -29.64
CA SER A 13 17.21 -6.83 -30.50
C SER A 13 16.03 -6.12 -31.15
N ALA A 14 15.43 -5.17 -30.42
CA ALA A 14 14.93 -3.88 -30.91
C ALA A 14 13.83 -3.31 -30.00
N VAL A 15 14.15 -2.31 -29.16
CA VAL A 15 13.16 -1.41 -28.56
C VAL A 15 13.74 0.01 -28.55
N ILE A 16 13.12 0.92 -29.30
CA ILE A 16 13.38 2.37 -29.25
C ILE A 16 12.05 3.09 -28.96
N ILE A 17 11.98 3.64 -27.74
CA ILE A 17 11.46 4.93 -27.25
C ILE A 17 10.37 5.66 -28.08
N THR A 18 9.23 5.96 -27.42
CA THR A 18 8.72 7.34 -27.22
C THR A 18 7.87 7.41 -25.95
N SER A 19 8.24 8.31 -25.04
CA SER A 19 7.51 8.65 -23.81
C SER A 19 6.53 9.79 -24.05
N GLY A 20 5.38 9.73 -23.39
CA GLY A 20 4.38 10.81 -23.36
C GLY A 20 3.56 10.73 -22.07
N SER A 21 3.93 11.60 -21.12
CA SER A 21 3.19 12.21 -20.00
C SER A 21 1.90 11.55 -19.49
N LEU A 22 1.84 11.27 -18.17
CA LEU A 22 0.57 11.18 -17.45
C LEU A 22 0.61 11.93 -16.11
N ASN A 23 -0.45 12.69 -15.91
CA ASN A 23 -0.68 13.72 -14.92
C ASN A 23 -0.95 13.19 -13.49
N THR A 24 -0.75 14.14 -12.58
CA THR A 24 -1.07 14.23 -11.16
C THR A 24 -2.33 13.48 -10.69
N TYR A 25 -2.14 12.51 -9.79
CA TYR A 25 -3.19 12.00 -8.89
C TYR A 25 -3.19 12.77 -7.57
N ALA A 26 -4.37 13.11 -7.08
CA ALA A 26 -4.57 13.69 -5.75
C ALA A 26 -4.02 12.73 -4.68
N ALA A 27 -3.08 13.22 -3.86
CA ALA A 27 -2.39 12.43 -2.86
C ALA A 27 -3.35 11.98 -1.75
N PHE A 28 -3.71 10.70 -1.76
CA PHE A 28 -4.40 10.05 -0.63
C PHE A 28 -3.51 10.13 0.61
N LYS A 29 -4.04 10.66 1.73
CA LYS A 29 -3.35 10.60 3.02
C LYS A 29 -3.38 9.14 3.50
N PRO A 30 -2.24 8.46 3.63
CA PRO A 30 -2.20 7.04 4.01
C PRO A 30 -2.79 6.85 5.42
N LEU A 31 -3.31 5.66 5.76
CA LEU A 31 -3.86 5.36 7.09
C LEU A 31 -2.77 5.30 8.16
N TYR A 32 -1.60 4.74 7.83
CA TYR A 32 -0.41 4.76 8.67
C TYR A 32 0.69 5.63 8.07
N ALA A 33 1.39 6.37 8.92
CA ALA A 33 2.57 7.11 8.51
C ALA A 33 3.81 6.28 8.85
N TRP A 34 4.64 6.00 7.85
CA TRP A 34 5.86 5.25 8.02
C TRP A 34 6.98 6.18 8.45
N LEU A 35 7.70 5.81 9.51
CA LEU A 35 8.90 6.49 9.93
C LEU A 35 9.93 6.38 8.80
N GLN A 36 10.32 7.53 8.23
CA GLN A 36 11.30 7.62 7.16
C GLN A 36 12.71 7.81 7.71
N SER A 37 12.85 8.69 8.71
CA SER A 37 14.16 8.99 9.30
C SER A 37 14.03 9.61 10.70
N ILE A 38 15.07 9.39 11.50
CA ILE A 38 15.37 10.18 12.69
C ILE A 38 16.78 10.72 12.54
N VAL A 39 16.93 12.04 12.57
CA VAL A 39 18.21 12.74 12.43
C VAL A 39 18.48 13.52 13.71
N HIS A 40 19.65 13.30 14.31
CA HIS A 40 20.12 14.00 15.51
C HIS A 40 21.29 14.90 15.16
N VAL A 41 21.20 16.17 15.55
CA VAL A 41 22.26 17.16 15.35
C VAL A 41 22.55 17.84 16.69
N SER A 42 23.83 17.85 17.08
CA SER A 42 24.30 18.62 18.24
C SER A 42 24.76 20.01 17.80
N HIS A 43 24.28 21.04 18.48
CA HIS A 43 24.77 22.41 18.35
C HIS A 43 25.62 22.76 19.59
N GLU A 44 26.01 24.03 19.72
CA GLU A 44 26.80 24.51 20.85
C GLU A 44 26.00 24.42 22.16
N GLU A 45 24.79 25.00 22.17
CA GLU A 45 23.95 25.20 23.37
C GLU A 45 22.66 24.35 23.40
N TYR A 46 22.33 23.68 22.30
CA TYR A 46 21.14 22.83 22.19
C TYR A 46 21.36 21.67 21.22
N GLU A 47 20.47 20.69 21.23
CA GLU A 47 20.44 19.59 20.28
C GLU A 47 19.10 19.52 19.58
N THR A 48 19.11 19.08 18.32
CA THR A 48 17.88 18.87 17.56
C THR A 48 17.68 17.41 17.18
N VAL A 49 16.45 16.94 17.31
CA VAL A 49 16.01 15.64 16.79
C VAL A 49 14.89 15.87 15.81
N THR A 50 15.11 15.50 14.56
CA THR A 50 14.12 15.62 13.48
C THR A 50 13.60 14.24 13.14
N ILE A 51 12.30 14.03 13.31
CA ILE A 51 11.60 12.78 13.06
C ILE A 51 10.70 13.00 11.85
N SER A 52 10.96 12.28 10.76
CA SER A 52 10.23 12.43 9.50
C SER A 52 9.37 11.20 9.25
N PHE A 53 8.10 11.42 8.93
CA PHE A 53 7.18 10.40 8.45
C PHE A 53 6.78 10.66 7.01
N ASN A 54 6.24 9.67 6.31
CA ASN A 54 5.70 9.89 4.96
C ASN A 54 4.31 10.56 4.92
N ALA A 55 3.72 10.88 6.08
CA ALA A 55 2.46 11.61 6.21
C ALA A 55 2.31 12.26 7.60
N HIS A 56 1.57 13.37 7.68
CA HIS A 56 1.26 14.06 8.93
C HIS A 56 0.49 13.18 9.92
N ARG A 57 0.87 13.23 11.21
CA ARG A 57 0.19 12.52 12.30
C ARG A 57 0.14 13.30 13.59
N ASP A 58 -0.96 13.10 14.32
CA ASP A 58 -1.08 13.60 15.68
C ASP A 58 -0.03 12.96 16.59
N ILE A 59 0.60 13.79 17.41
CA ILE A 59 1.57 13.37 18.41
C ILE A 59 1.02 13.57 19.82
N ASN A 60 1.36 12.66 20.71
CA ASN A 60 1.32 12.87 22.15
C ASN A 60 2.76 12.90 22.66
N TYR A 61 3.07 13.72 23.65
CA TYR A 61 4.40 13.73 24.27
C TYR A 61 4.32 13.98 25.77
N PHE A 62 5.29 13.45 26.49
CA PHE A 62 5.40 13.55 27.95
C PHE A 62 6.83 13.29 28.41
N THR A 63 7.12 13.54 29.69
CA THR A 63 8.41 13.23 30.30
C THR A 63 8.31 12.11 31.32
N LEU A 64 9.41 11.38 31.50
CA LEU A 64 9.57 10.39 32.57
C LEU A 64 10.76 10.78 33.45
N LYS A 65 10.72 10.36 34.71
CA LYS A 65 11.82 10.48 35.68
C LYS A 65 12.44 9.10 35.94
N SER A 66 13.68 9.10 36.42
CA SER A 66 14.43 7.89 36.82
C SER A 66 14.59 6.83 35.71
N PRO A 67 15.36 7.08 34.64
CA PRO A 67 16.09 8.31 34.30
C PRO A 67 15.20 9.35 33.60
N ASP A 68 15.71 10.59 33.50
CA ASP A 68 15.06 11.69 32.78
C ASP A 68 14.93 11.35 31.28
N ARG A 69 13.69 11.42 30.78
CA ARG A 69 13.36 11.08 29.38
C ARG A 69 12.32 12.01 28.82
N ILE A 70 12.42 12.27 27.52
CA ILE A 70 11.36 12.88 26.71
C ILE A 70 10.80 11.79 25.80
N VAL A 71 9.48 11.59 25.84
CA VAL A 71 8.78 10.54 25.10
C VAL A 71 7.81 11.18 24.12
N ILE A 72 7.79 10.65 22.89
CA ILE A 72 6.88 11.06 21.83
C ILE A 72 6.21 9.81 21.28
N ASP A 73 4.88 9.83 21.30
CA ASP A 73 4.02 8.84 20.69
C ASP A 73 3.40 9.43 19.44
N VAL A 74 3.73 8.85 18.29
CA VAL A 74 3.15 9.27 17.01
C VAL A 74 2.02 8.31 16.68
N LYS A 75 0.78 8.80 16.68
CA LYS A 75 -0.40 7.92 16.45
C LYS A 75 -0.51 7.53 14.99
N TYR A 76 -1.11 6.36 14.75
CA TYR A 76 -1.27 5.77 13.42
C TYR A 76 0.03 5.80 12.62
N SER A 77 1.11 5.34 13.24
CA SER A 77 2.43 5.30 12.62
C SER A 77 3.11 3.94 12.77
N LEU A 78 4.05 3.66 11.88
CA LEU A 78 4.78 2.39 11.79
C LEU A 78 6.29 2.62 11.63
N ILE A 79 7.11 1.75 12.21
CA ILE A 79 8.53 1.67 11.87
C ILE A 79 8.76 0.60 10.79
N ASN A 80 9.79 0.81 9.96
CA ASN A 80 10.31 -0.26 9.12
C ASN A 80 11.43 -0.99 9.86
N GLY A 81 11.22 -2.28 10.14
CA GLY A 81 12.23 -3.13 10.78
C GLY A 81 12.16 -3.19 12.30
N LYS A 82 13.28 -3.56 12.92
CA LYS A 82 13.39 -3.79 14.37
C LYS A 82 13.61 -2.46 15.11
N PRO A 83 13.30 -2.39 16.42
CA PRO A 83 13.66 -1.27 17.26
C PRO A 83 15.13 -0.86 17.09
N GLN A 84 15.39 0.43 17.09
CA GLN A 84 16.72 1.00 16.90
C GLN A 84 17.06 1.95 18.04
N THR A 85 18.36 2.13 18.26
CA THR A 85 18.92 3.09 19.20
C THR A 85 20.00 3.90 18.47
N ILE A 86 19.87 5.22 18.51
CA ILE A 86 20.92 6.15 18.11
C ILE A 86 21.57 6.63 19.41
N SER A 87 22.87 6.39 19.57
CA SER A 87 23.61 6.80 20.77
C SER A 87 24.53 7.97 20.46
N GLY A 88 24.74 8.82 21.46
CA GLY A 88 25.68 9.94 21.36
C GLY A 88 24.95 11.28 21.37
N GLY A 89 25.57 12.26 22.03
CA GLY A 89 25.03 13.59 22.24
C GLY A 89 25.56 14.21 23.53
N LYS A 90 25.55 15.54 23.58
CA LYS A 90 25.92 16.31 24.78
C LYS A 90 24.79 16.31 25.79
N LEU A 91 23.55 16.47 25.35
CA LEU A 91 22.35 16.61 26.19
C LEU A 91 21.43 15.38 26.09
N ILE A 92 21.40 14.71 24.94
CA ILE A 92 20.69 13.45 24.70
C ILE A 92 21.72 12.32 24.72
N GLU A 93 21.55 11.35 25.61
CA GLU A 93 22.41 10.16 25.71
C GLU A 93 22.10 9.16 24.60
N SER A 94 20.80 8.91 24.38
CA SER A 94 20.33 8.03 23.33
C SER A 94 18.92 8.38 22.85
N ILE A 95 18.62 8.03 21.61
CA ILE A 95 17.31 8.11 20.99
C ILE A 95 16.89 6.69 20.62
N ARG A 96 15.88 6.18 21.31
CA ARG A 96 15.33 4.85 21.10
C ARG A 96 14.00 4.97 20.40
N TYR A 97 13.77 4.15 19.38
CA TYR A 97 12.47 4.12 18.74
C TYR A 97 12.03 2.70 18.41
N ALA A 98 10.74 2.46 18.63
CA ALA A 98 10.13 1.15 18.49
C ALA A 98 8.65 1.27 18.13
N GLN A 99 8.10 0.18 17.60
CA GLN A 99 6.66 -0.03 17.59
C GLN A 99 6.20 -0.28 19.03
N PHE A 100 5.67 0.73 19.72
CA PHE A 100 5.25 0.63 21.13
C PHE A 100 3.88 -0.03 21.27
N GLU A 101 2.94 0.38 20.41
CA GLU A 101 1.65 -0.29 20.22
C GLU A 101 1.45 -0.55 18.73
N LYS A 102 0.45 -1.35 18.39
CA LYS A 102 0.12 -1.74 17.00
C LYS A 102 0.01 -0.55 16.04
N ASN A 103 -0.39 0.62 16.53
CA ASN A 103 -0.54 1.86 15.76
C ASN A 103 0.24 3.04 16.32
N VAL A 104 1.23 2.82 17.20
CA VAL A 104 2.00 3.92 17.80
C VAL A 104 3.49 3.60 17.69
N VAL A 105 4.22 4.43 16.94
CA VAL A 105 5.67 4.52 17.08
C VAL A 105 5.97 5.40 18.28
N ARG A 106 6.75 4.87 19.21
CA ARG A 106 7.29 5.63 20.34
C ARG A 106 8.74 5.96 20.07
N VAL A 107 9.09 7.24 20.20
CA VAL A 107 10.46 7.74 20.22
C VAL A 107 10.76 8.22 21.64
N VAL A 108 11.84 7.72 22.23
CA VAL A 108 12.28 8.01 23.59
C VAL A 108 13.67 8.62 23.52
N LEU A 109 13.82 9.85 23.99
CA LEU A 109 15.10 10.52 24.19
C LEU A 109 15.50 10.32 25.64
N ASP A 110 16.57 9.58 25.89
CA ASP A 110 17.21 9.52 27.21
C ASP A 110 18.08 10.76 27.35
N THR A 111 17.81 11.61 28.34
CA THR A 111 18.49 12.91 28.49
C THR A 111 19.44 12.92 29.68
N LYS A 112 20.51 13.70 29.60
CA LYS A 112 21.45 13.94 30.71
C LYS A 112 20.81 14.83 31.75
N GLY A 113 20.07 14.21 32.67
CA GLY A 113 19.25 14.93 33.62
C GLY A 113 18.05 15.62 32.97
N ALA A 114 17.38 16.48 33.74
CA ALA A 114 16.23 17.23 33.27
C ALA A 114 16.68 18.31 32.28
N GLN A 115 16.11 18.28 31.07
CA GLN A 115 16.41 19.23 30.00
C GLN A 115 15.17 20.06 29.65
N ASN A 116 15.38 21.33 29.32
CA ASN A 116 14.36 22.13 28.65
C ASN A 116 14.16 21.61 27.23
N TYR A 117 12.93 21.58 26.74
CA TYR A 117 12.65 21.14 25.38
C TYR A 117 11.48 21.88 24.74
N LYS A 118 11.50 21.95 23.42
CA LYS A 118 10.44 22.49 22.57
C LYS A 118 10.20 21.53 21.42
N ILE A 119 8.94 21.25 21.14
CA ILE A 119 8.54 20.43 19.98
C ILE A 119 7.81 21.35 19.00
N LYS A 120 8.24 21.33 17.74
CA LYS A 120 7.55 21.94 16.61
C LYS A 120 7.15 20.83 15.65
N GLN A 121 5.93 20.90 15.12
CA GLN A 121 5.47 19.98 14.10
C GLN A 121 5.03 20.77 12.86
N GLU A 122 5.62 20.46 11.73
CA GLU A 122 5.31 21.03 10.42
C GLU A 122 4.97 19.87 9.48
N ASP A 123 3.68 19.72 9.18
CA ASP A 123 3.13 18.61 8.40
C ASP A 123 3.62 17.23 8.90
N ASN A 124 4.36 16.48 8.08
CA ASN A 124 4.87 15.15 8.36
C ASN A 124 6.21 15.11 9.14
N ILE A 125 6.72 16.27 9.57
CA ILE A 125 7.99 16.41 10.28
C ILE A 125 7.76 16.89 11.71
N ILE A 126 8.37 16.20 12.67
CA ILE A 126 8.37 16.58 14.09
C ILE A 126 9.81 16.92 14.47
N LYS A 127 10.05 18.16 14.88
CA LYS A 127 11.36 18.66 15.28
C LYS A 127 11.38 18.99 16.77
N LEU A 128 12.29 18.35 17.49
CA LEU A 128 12.56 18.60 18.89
C LEU A 128 13.82 19.41 19.05
N TYR A 129 13.78 20.37 19.97
CA TYR A 129 14.91 21.14 20.44
C TYR A 129 15.09 20.81 21.93
N VAL A 130 16.30 20.45 22.34
CA VAL A 130 16.62 20.05 23.72
C VAL A 130 17.85 20.84 24.19
N GLY A 131 17.76 21.61 25.28
CA GLY A 131 18.83 22.49 25.76
C GLY A 131 18.41 23.95 25.93
N ASP A 132 19.31 24.91 25.68
CA ASP A 132 18.97 26.34 25.73
C ASP A 132 18.19 26.79 24.49
N LEU A 133 16.92 27.12 24.70
CA LEU A 133 15.97 27.43 23.63
C LEU A 133 16.04 28.89 23.15
N ASN A 134 16.77 29.77 23.84
CA ASN A 134 16.87 31.19 23.46
C ASN A 134 17.65 31.41 22.16
N HIS A 135 18.46 30.44 21.73
CA HIS A 135 19.21 30.48 20.47
C HIS A 135 18.50 29.75 19.33
N ALA A 136 17.63 28.78 19.62
CA ALA A 136 16.84 28.05 18.64
C ALA A 136 15.80 28.92 17.90
N ASP A 137 15.35 30.02 18.51
CA ASP A 137 14.37 30.93 17.91
C ASP A 137 15.01 32.07 17.07
N LYS A 138 16.34 32.25 17.10
CA LYS A 138 17.04 33.29 16.30
C LYS A 138 17.27 32.89 14.84
N GLU A 139 17.48 31.60 14.55
CA GLU A 139 17.71 31.10 13.18
C GLU A 139 16.48 31.28 12.24
N GLN A 140 15.29 31.58 12.76
CA GLN A 140 14.08 31.80 11.94
C GLN A 140 13.95 33.21 11.35
N ASN A 141 14.67 34.21 11.87
CA ASN A 141 14.47 35.60 11.42
C ASN A 141 15.34 36.02 10.22
N GLU A 142 16.34 35.23 9.82
CA GLU A 142 17.21 35.58 8.69
C GLU A 142 16.70 35.07 7.32
N SER A 143 15.70 34.19 7.29
CA SER A 143 15.17 33.62 6.03
C SER A 143 13.94 34.34 5.45
N ASN A 144 13.37 35.33 6.17
CA ASN A 144 12.12 36.00 5.80
C ASN A 144 12.26 37.46 5.33
N GLN A 145 13.47 37.94 5.03
CA GLN A 145 13.72 39.24 4.41
C GLN A 145 14.29 39.07 3.00
N GLY A 146 13.42 38.87 2.01
CA GLY A 146 13.86 38.76 0.62
C GLY A 146 12.79 38.46 -0.40
N ASN A 147 11.66 39.19 -0.38
CA ASN A 147 10.95 39.66 -1.59
C ASN A 147 9.57 40.20 -1.24
N SER A 148 9.48 41.52 -1.10
CA SER A 148 8.25 42.25 -1.37
C SER A 148 8.63 43.35 -2.34
N ASP A 149 8.30 43.19 -3.62
CA ASP A 149 7.93 44.32 -4.45
C ASP A 149 7.26 43.89 -5.76
N GLN A 150 6.20 44.65 -6.07
CA GLN A 150 5.53 44.82 -7.36
C GLN A 150 4.43 43.83 -7.76
N GLN A 151 3.24 44.16 -7.26
CA GLN A 151 1.97 43.99 -7.93
C GLN A 151 1.77 45.12 -8.97
N SER A 152 1.52 44.81 -10.25
CA SER A 152 0.41 45.38 -11.03
C SER A 152 0.35 44.79 -12.45
N GLY A 153 -0.86 44.56 -12.96
CA GLY A 153 -1.14 44.81 -14.39
C GLY A 153 -1.75 43.69 -15.24
N ARG A 154 -3.09 43.74 -15.34
CA ARG A 154 -3.93 43.58 -16.56
C ARG A 154 -4.43 42.20 -17.01
N GLU A 155 -5.76 42.18 -17.12
CA GLU A 155 -6.65 41.27 -17.85
C GLU A 155 -6.39 41.23 -19.36
N GLN A 156 -6.65 40.09 -20.02
CA GLN A 156 -7.72 39.93 -21.02
C GLN A 156 -7.67 38.57 -21.77
N GLY A 157 -8.81 37.86 -21.74
CA GLY A 157 -9.49 37.04 -22.76
C GLY A 157 -8.74 36.13 -23.75
N ARG A 158 -9.19 34.87 -23.86
CA ARG A 158 -9.94 34.34 -25.02
C ARG A 158 -10.31 32.86 -24.85
N GLU A 159 -11.56 32.55 -25.21
CA GLU A 159 -12.10 31.21 -25.48
C GLU A 159 -11.53 30.65 -26.79
N GLN A 160 -11.40 29.32 -26.89
CA GLN A 160 -11.75 28.58 -28.11
C GLN A 160 -11.91 27.07 -27.85
N GLU A 161 -13.06 26.56 -28.28
CA GLU A 161 -13.40 25.15 -28.44
C GLU A 161 -12.49 24.44 -29.46
N GLN A 162 -12.30 23.12 -29.30
CA GLN A 162 -12.42 22.22 -30.45
C GLN A 162 -12.59 20.74 -30.04
N SER A 163 -13.67 20.16 -30.54
CA SER A 163 -13.96 18.72 -30.56
C SER A 163 -13.05 17.97 -31.53
N SER A 164 -12.76 16.70 -31.28
CA SER A 164 -12.81 15.68 -32.33
C SER A 164 -12.91 14.25 -31.77
N ARG A 165 -13.84 13.49 -32.37
CA ARG A 165 -14.06 12.05 -32.24
C ARG A 165 -13.00 11.28 -33.03
N SER A 166 -12.64 10.08 -32.56
CA SER A 166 -12.37 8.92 -33.42
C SER A 166 -12.45 7.64 -32.57
N GLY A 167 -13.21 6.65 -33.04
CA GLY A 167 -13.51 5.40 -32.34
C GLY A 167 -12.78 4.17 -32.87
N THR A 168 -13.31 3.01 -32.45
CA THR A 168 -12.95 1.58 -32.70
C THR A 168 -11.93 1.01 -31.69
N ALA A 169 -12.11 -0.15 -31.05
CA ALA A 169 -13.02 -1.28 -31.25
C ALA A 169 -13.37 -2.00 -29.91
N GLU A 170 -14.52 -2.67 -29.90
CA GLU A 170 -15.18 -3.32 -28.75
C GLU A 170 -14.42 -4.53 -28.18
N ARG A 171 -14.34 -4.60 -26.84
CA ARG A 171 -14.15 -5.84 -26.06
C ARG A 171 -15.41 -6.07 -25.22
N GLY A 172 -15.83 -7.32 -25.11
CA GLY A 172 -17.11 -7.77 -24.55
C GLY A 172 -17.50 -7.14 -23.21
N ASP A 173 -18.74 -6.67 -23.17
CA ASP A 173 -19.43 -6.01 -22.06
C ASP A 173 -19.76 -6.99 -20.94
N SER A 174 -18.93 -7.03 -19.88
CA SER A 174 -19.38 -7.37 -18.51
C SER A 174 -18.42 -6.96 -17.38
N ASP A 175 -17.25 -6.40 -17.67
CA ASP A 175 -16.32 -5.92 -16.63
C ASP A 175 -16.64 -4.45 -16.31
N ARG A 176 -17.50 -4.23 -15.30
CA ARG A 176 -17.89 -2.90 -14.84
C ARG A 176 -17.14 -2.55 -13.55
N ILE A 177 -16.52 -1.37 -13.51
CA ILE A 177 -16.27 -0.71 -12.23
C ILE A 177 -17.63 -0.17 -11.76
N ILE A 178 -18.27 -0.88 -10.83
CA ILE A 178 -19.46 -0.36 -10.16
C ILE A 178 -18.98 0.52 -9.00
N GLU A 179 -18.61 1.77 -9.33
CA GLU A 179 -18.51 2.83 -8.34
C GLU A 179 -19.93 3.24 -7.91
N ASN A 180 -20.58 2.41 -7.10
CA ASN A 180 -21.84 2.77 -6.46
C ASN A 180 -21.61 2.83 -4.95
N PRO A 181 -21.03 3.94 -4.43
CA PRO A 181 -20.60 4.02 -3.05
C PRO A 181 -21.82 4.24 -2.16
N ILE A 182 -22.30 3.18 -1.51
CA ILE A 182 -23.15 3.33 -0.33
C ILE A 182 -22.37 3.98 0.82
N SER A 183 -21.05 3.88 0.78
CA SER A 183 -20.16 4.68 1.60
C SER A 183 -18.87 4.97 0.82
N LYS A 184 -18.25 6.13 1.06
CA LYS A 184 -16.90 6.46 0.54
C LYS A 184 -15.83 5.42 0.88
N ASN A 185 -16.13 4.49 1.80
CA ASN A 185 -15.18 3.55 2.37
C ASN A 185 -15.39 2.10 1.87
N LEU A 186 -16.28 1.84 0.91
CA LEU A 186 -16.51 0.51 0.37
C LEU A 186 -16.44 0.53 -1.16
N ILE A 187 -15.46 -0.17 -1.71
CA ILE A 187 -15.14 -0.16 -3.15
C ILE A 187 -15.13 -1.60 -3.65
N TYR A 188 -16.00 -1.93 -4.60
CA TYR A 188 -15.96 -3.22 -5.28
C TYR A 188 -15.23 -3.10 -6.62
N ASN A 189 -14.23 -3.95 -6.84
CA ASN A 189 -13.43 -3.98 -8.05
C ASN A 189 -13.52 -5.39 -8.68
N ASN A 190 -13.92 -5.43 -9.95
CA ASN A 190 -13.95 -6.62 -10.78
C ASN A 190 -13.27 -6.31 -12.13
N LEU A 191 -12.01 -5.92 -12.06
CA LEU A 191 -11.16 -5.71 -13.23
C LEU A 191 -10.18 -6.87 -13.35
N GLY A 192 -10.27 -7.60 -14.46
CA GLY A 192 -9.42 -8.75 -14.75
C GLY A 192 -9.70 -9.95 -13.85
N ASP A 193 -8.66 -10.71 -13.53
CA ASP A 193 -8.75 -11.95 -12.77
C ASP A 193 -9.01 -11.68 -11.27
N ARG A 194 -8.54 -10.54 -10.72
CA ARG A 194 -8.64 -10.23 -9.29
C ARG A 194 -9.90 -9.44 -8.96
N VAL A 195 -10.90 -10.16 -8.45
CA VAL A 195 -12.15 -9.58 -7.97
C VAL A 195 -12.09 -9.37 -6.46
N CYS A 196 -12.28 -8.14 -5.99
CA CYS A 196 -12.23 -7.85 -4.56
C CYS A 196 -13.11 -6.69 -4.10
N LEU A 197 -13.54 -6.78 -2.84
CA LEU A 197 -14.19 -5.70 -2.10
C LEU A 197 -13.16 -5.07 -1.15
N SER A 198 -12.83 -3.81 -1.36
CA SER A 198 -11.97 -3.01 -0.49
C SER A 198 -12.80 -2.21 0.51
N ILE A 199 -12.44 -2.33 1.78
CA ILE A 199 -13.05 -1.61 2.90
C ILE A 199 -12.01 -0.64 3.47
N GLN A 200 -12.10 0.64 3.10
CA GLN A 200 -11.16 1.68 3.48
C GLN A 200 -11.17 1.93 4.99
N GLY A 201 -9.98 2.22 5.54
CA GLY A 201 -9.81 2.52 6.97
C GLY A 201 -10.13 1.35 7.90
N THR A 202 -10.13 0.12 7.40
CA THR A 202 -10.62 -1.07 8.11
C THR A 202 -9.51 -2.11 8.23
N CYS A 203 -9.44 -2.78 9.39
CA CYS A 203 -8.53 -3.89 9.66
C CYS A 203 -9.33 -5.08 10.20
N LEU A 204 -9.70 -6.04 9.33
CA LEU A 204 -10.40 -7.27 9.75
C LEU A 204 -9.48 -8.46 9.95
N THR A 205 -8.18 -8.33 9.67
CA THR A 205 -7.20 -9.37 9.97
C THR A 205 -5.96 -8.78 10.62
N GLU A 206 -5.27 -9.58 11.43
CA GLU A 206 -3.95 -9.26 11.97
C GLU A 206 -2.94 -10.27 11.41
N GLY A 207 -1.74 -9.79 11.09
CA GLY A 207 -0.60 -10.63 10.76
C GLY A 207 -0.47 -11.03 9.29
N GLY A 208 0.79 -11.15 8.86
CA GLY A 208 1.19 -11.80 7.60
C GLY A 208 1.30 -13.31 7.81
N GLU A 209 2.40 -13.75 8.41
CA GLU A 209 2.65 -15.17 8.75
C GLU A 209 1.65 -15.70 9.81
N ASN A 210 1.35 -14.90 10.84
CA ASN A 210 0.41 -15.26 11.92
C ASN A 210 -0.99 -14.69 11.67
N TYR A 211 -1.66 -15.20 10.64
CA TYR A 211 -2.98 -14.73 10.19
C TYR A 211 -4.07 -14.97 11.25
N LYS A 212 -4.63 -13.88 11.78
CA LYS A 212 -5.74 -13.87 12.74
C LYS A 212 -6.93 -13.10 12.18
N LYS A 213 -8.13 -13.69 12.30
CA LYS A 213 -9.39 -13.05 11.91
C LYS A 213 -9.95 -12.20 13.05
N LEU A 214 -10.46 -11.02 12.71
CA LEU A 214 -11.23 -10.12 13.59
C LEU A 214 -12.73 -10.08 13.23
N PHE A 215 -13.19 -11.09 12.50
CA PHE A 215 -14.56 -11.27 12.04
C PHE A 215 -14.96 -12.74 12.16
N SER A 216 -16.26 -12.98 12.24
CA SER A 216 -16.87 -14.30 12.11
C SER A 216 -17.56 -14.45 10.77
N GLU A 217 -17.78 -15.70 10.37
CA GLU A 217 -18.26 -16.06 9.04
C GLU A 217 -19.49 -16.96 9.17
N LYS A 218 -20.49 -16.73 8.32
CA LYS A 218 -21.66 -17.59 8.16
C LYS A 218 -21.98 -17.75 6.68
N TYR A 219 -22.51 -18.92 6.34
CA TYR A 219 -22.92 -19.28 4.99
C TYR A 219 -24.37 -19.74 5.05
N SER A 220 -25.17 -19.37 4.05
CA SER A 220 -26.51 -19.94 3.88
C SER A 220 -26.44 -21.41 3.47
N ASP A 221 -27.53 -22.14 3.69
CA ASP A 221 -27.61 -23.58 3.39
C ASP A 221 -27.43 -23.89 1.89
N ASP A 222 -27.82 -22.96 1.01
CA ASP A 222 -27.59 -23.06 -0.44
C ASP A 222 -26.13 -22.77 -0.85
N GLY A 223 -25.34 -22.19 0.06
CA GLY A 223 -23.95 -21.79 -0.17
C GLY A 223 -23.79 -20.55 -1.06
N LEU A 224 -24.84 -19.75 -1.26
CA LEU A 224 -24.82 -18.56 -2.13
C LEU A 224 -24.79 -17.24 -1.37
N THR A 225 -24.99 -17.25 -0.05
CA THR A 225 -24.91 -16.04 0.78
C THR A 225 -23.77 -16.17 1.78
N TYR A 226 -22.85 -15.21 1.72
CA TYR A 226 -21.64 -15.15 2.55
C TYR A 226 -21.77 -13.96 3.51
N THR A 227 -21.77 -14.22 4.82
CA THR A 227 -21.90 -13.17 5.83
C THR A 227 -20.62 -13.06 6.65
N LEU A 228 -19.97 -11.90 6.62
CA LEU A 228 -18.85 -11.55 7.47
C LEU A 228 -19.34 -10.58 8.54
N THR A 229 -19.23 -10.93 9.83
CA THR A 229 -19.66 -10.11 10.95
C THR A 229 -18.49 -9.70 11.83
N PHE A 230 -18.37 -8.42 12.17
CA PHE A 230 -17.28 -7.88 12.97
C PHE A 230 -17.74 -6.71 13.86
N ASP A 231 -16.91 -6.30 14.82
CA ASP A 231 -17.20 -5.15 15.68
C ASP A 231 -17.33 -3.86 14.86
N SER A 232 -18.41 -3.11 15.07
CA SER A 232 -18.70 -1.88 14.31
C SER A 232 -17.61 -0.83 14.42
N ILE A 233 -16.78 -0.88 15.47
CA ILE A 233 -15.64 0.03 15.65
C ILE A 233 -14.51 -0.20 14.63
N LEU A 234 -14.45 -1.38 14.00
CA LEU A 234 -13.38 -1.74 13.06
C LEU A 234 -13.57 -1.14 11.67
N ALA A 235 -14.78 -0.72 11.30
CA ALA A 235 -15.07 -0.14 9.99
C ALA A 235 -16.09 1.00 10.07
N LYS A 236 -15.79 2.12 9.41
CA LYS A 236 -16.73 3.24 9.24
C LYS A 236 -17.57 3.02 7.99
N LEU A 237 -18.60 2.17 8.10
CA LEU A 237 -19.51 1.84 7.01
C LEU A 237 -20.93 2.32 7.28
N ASP A 238 -21.60 2.73 6.21
CA ASP A 238 -23.02 3.05 6.17
C ASP A 238 -23.83 1.79 5.85
N LYS A 239 -25.04 1.71 6.40
CA LYS A 239 -25.97 0.60 6.13
C LYS A 239 -26.57 0.77 4.74
N GLY A 240 -26.66 -0.29 3.95
CA GLY A 240 -27.34 -0.28 2.65
C GLY A 240 -27.04 -1.52 1.80
N THR A 241 -27.62 -1.58 0.60
CA THR A 241 -27.42 -2.68 -0.36
C THR A 241 -26.98 -2.13 -1.72
N ILE A 242 -25.83 -2.60 -2.21
CA ILE A 242 -25.30 -2.30 -3.53
C ILE A 242 -25.76 -3.42 -4.48
N GLU A 243 -26.44 -3.03 -5.55
CA GLU A 243 -26.71 -3.91 -6.69
C GLU A 243 -25.43 -4.05 -7.53
N ILE A 244 -24.88 -5.26 -7.63
CA ILE A 244 -23.67 -5.56 -8.39
C ILE A 244 -24.04 -6.23 -9.72
N ASN A 245 -24.78 -7.33 -9.65
CA ASN A 245 -25.32 -8.06 -10.80
C ASN A 245 -24.28 -8.44 -11.88
N ASP A 246 -23.04 -8.73 -11.51
CA ASP A 246 -22.00 -9.22 -12.41
C ASP A 246 -21.93 -10.76 -12.44
N ARG A 247 -20.84 -11.36 -12.92
CA ARG A 247 -20.68 -12.82 -12.99
C ARG A 247 -20.41 -13.51 -11.64
N TYR A 248 -20.14 -12.76 -10.57
CA TYR A 248 -19.83 -13.28 -9.24
C TYR A 248 -20.94 -12.98 -8.24
N LEU A 249 -21.41 -11.73 -8.19
CA LEU A 249 -22.32 -11.24 -7.17
C LEU A 249 -23.62 -10.68 -7.76
N GLU A 250 -24.72 -10.94 -7.07
CA GLU A 250 -25.96 -10.20 -7.22
C GLU A 250 -25.87 -8.89 -6.43
N THR A 251 -25.59 -8.99 -5.13
CA THR A 251 -25.60 -7.82 -4.23
C THR A 251 -24.51 -7.87 -3.15
N ILE A 252 -24.18 -6.69 -2.64
CA ILE A 252 -23.39 -6.51 -1.41
C ILE A 252 -24.23 -5.70 -0.43
N THR A 253 -24.59 -6.28 0.71
CA THR A 253 -25.37 -5.61 1.75
C THR A 253 -24.54 -5.37 3.00
N VAL A 254 -24.51 -4.13 3.47
CA VAL A 254 -23.99 -3.76 4.80
C VAL A 254 -25.16 -3.63 5.76
N ASN A 255 -25.17 -4.45 6.81
CA ASN A 255 -26.12 -4.34 7.91
C ASN A 255 -25.41 -3.93 9.21
N LYS A 256 -26.09 -3.14 10.05
CA LYS A 256 -25.57 -2.69 11.34
C LYS A 256 -26.58 -3.05 12.43
N ASN A 257 -26.14 -3.78 13.43
CA ASN A 257 -26.92 -4.06 14.62
C ASN A 257 -26.45 -3.10 15.74
N LEU A 258 -27.33 -2.16 16.10
CA LEU A 258 -27.03 -1.13 17.10
C LEU A 258 -27.00 -1.67 18.54
N LEU A 259 -27.70 -2.78 18.82
CA LEU A 259 -27.71 -3.39 20.15
C LEU A 259 -26.43 -4.19 20.40
N SER A 260 -26.02 -4.99 19.43
CA SER A 260 -24.81 -5.82 19.55
C SER A 260 -23.53 -5.09 19.13
N LEU A 261 -23.63 -3.85 18.63
CA LEU A 261 -22.53 -3.07 18.05
C LEU A 261 -21.72 -3.86 17.01
N LYS A 262 -22.42 -4.64 16.18
CA LYS A 262 -21.81 -5.42 15.09
C LYS A 262 -22.22 -4.87 13.72
N THR A 263 -21.28 -4.91 12.79
CA THR A 263 -21.51 -4.70 11.36
C THR A 263 -21.42 -6.05 10.66
N SER A 264 -22.27 -6.28 9.66
CA SER A 264 -22.21 -7.45 8.78
C SER A 264 -22.12 -7.02 7.32
N ILE A 265 -21.19 -7.59 6.58
CA ILE A 265 -21.13 -7.53 5.13
C ILE A 265 -21.68 -8.85 4.60
N ILE A 266 -22.71 -8.78 3.76
CA ILE A 266 -23.42 -9.91 3.20
C ILE A 266 -23.20 -9.86 1.69
N LEU A 267 -22.51 -10.86 1.15
CA LEU A 267 -22.31 -11.03 -0.29
C LEU A 267 -23.33 -12.05 -0.78
N LYS A 268 -24.25 -11.65 -1.66
CA LYS A 268 -25.16 -12.56 -2.34
C LYS A 268 -24.53 -12.93 -3.69
N ALA A 269 -24.15 -14.18 -3.84
CA ALA A 269 -23.42 -14.71 -4.98
C ALA A 269 -24.35 -15.29 -6.04
N LYS A 270 -23.93 -15.23 -7.31
CA LYS A 270 -24.59 -15.96 -8.40
C LYS A 270 -24.10 -17.40 -8.55
N ASP A 271 -22.92 -17.68 -7.98
CA ASP A 271 -22.28 -18.99 -8.02
C ASP A 271 -21.34 -19.15 -6.82
N LYS A 272 -21.04 -20.38 -6.44
CA LYS A 272 -20.19 -20.68 -5.29
C LYS A 272 -18.75 -20.22 -5.56
N PHE A 273 -18.17 -19.57 -4.56
CA PHE A 273 -16.77 -19.18 -4.52
C PHE A 273 -16.18 -19.37 -3.12
N VAL A 274 -14.85 -19.23 -3.01
CA VAL A 274 -14.17 -18.98 -1.74
C VAL A 274 -13.70 -17.54 -1.70
N TYR A 275 -13.43 -17.01 -0.52
CA TYR A 275 -12.83 -15.68 -0.41
C TYR A 275 -11.63 -15.69 0.53
N HIS A 276 -10.79 -14.67 0.37
CA HIS A 276 -9.70 -14.37 1.28
C HIS A 276 -9.84 -12.94 1.79
N VAL A 277 -9.84 -12.77 3.11
CA VAL A 277 -9.88 -11.44 3.73
C VAL A 277 -8.48 -11.08 4.15
N MET A 278 -8.01 -9.88 3.83
CA MET A 278 -6.70 -9.43 4.27
C MET A 278 -6.67 -7.92 4.50
N ALA A 279 -6.23 -7.51 5.68
CA ALA A 279 -5.84 -6.14 5.95
C ALA A 279 -4.55 -5.80 5.17
N ARG A 280 -4.59 -4.72 4.40
CA ARG A 280 -3.49 -4.24 3.55
C ARG A 280 -3.01 -2.92 4.13
N SER A 281 -2.02 -2.97 5.02
CA SER A 281 -1.57 -1.80 5.78
C SER A 281 -1.05 -0.67 4.86
N GLN A 282 -0.39 -1.02 3.75
CA GLN A 282 0.11 -0.07 2.75
C GLN A 282 -1.03 0.67 2.03
N LEU A 283 -2.16 0.00 1.82
CA LEU A 283 -3.35 0.60 1.19
C LEU A 283 -4.32 1.21 2.21
N GLY A 284 -4.13 0.93 3.50
CA GLY A 284 -4.98 1.46 4.57
C GLY A 284 -6.38 0.87 4.58
N ASP A 285 -6.56 -0.36 4.09
CA ASP A 285 -7.86 -0.99 3.94
C ASP A 285 -7.85 -2.49 4.27
N THR A 286 -9.02 -3.11 4.20
CA THR A 286 -9.17 -4.58 4.17
C THR A 286 -9.75 -4.98 2.82
N ALA A 287 -9.09 -5.91 2.12
CA ALA A 287 -9.64 -6.56 0.95
C ALA A 287 -10.38 -7.85 1.33
N ILE A 288 -11.53 -8.08 0.70
CA ILE A 288 -12.20 -9.38 0.61
C ILE A 288 -12.09 -9.80 -0.85
N THR A 289 -11.12 -10.65 -1.17
CA THR A 289 -10.85 -11.14 -2.51
C THR A 289 -11.68 -12.38 -2.80
N ILE A 290 -12.49 -12.34 -3.85
CA ILE A 290 -13.35 -13.43 -4.31
C ILE A 290 -12.54 -14.32 -5.26
N LEU A 291 -12.55 -15.62 -5.01
CA LEU A 291 -11.70 -16.60 -5.69
C LEU A 291 -12.53 -17.81 -6.10
N LYS A 292 -12.31 -18.30 -7.33
CA LYS A 292 -12.84 -19.58 -7.80
C LYS A 292 -11.67 -20.58 -7.91
N PRO A 293 -11.50 -21.49 -6.93
CA PRO A 293 -10.40 -22.44 -6.96
C PRO A 293 -10.49 -23.35 -8.19
N ALA A 294 -9.33 -23.70 -8.74
CA ALA A 294 -9.25 -24.76 -9.74
C ALA A 294 -9.71 -26.08 -9.13
N SER A 295 -10.45 -26.87 -9.92
CA SER A 295 -10.76 -28.26 -9.56
C SER A 295 -9.53 -29.14 -9.71
N ASP A 296 -9.54 -30.33 -9.09
CA ASP A 296 -8.36 -31.21 -9.02
C ASP A 296 -7.79 -31.65 -10.38
N ASN A 297 -8.63 -31.66 -11.42
CA ASN A 297 -8.26 -31.99 -12.79
C ASN A 297 -7.79 -30.78 -13.61
N GLU A 298 -7.87 -29.56 -13.07
CA GLU A 298 -7.45 -28.35 -13.74
C GLU A 298 -6.02 -27.97 -13.37
N LYS A 299 -5.25 -27.50 -14.36
CA LYS A 299 -3.90 -26.96 -14.17
C LYS A 299 -3.95 -25.45 -14.27
N LEU A 300 -3.97 -24.79 -13.11
CA LEU A 300 -3.93 -23.34 -13.00
C LEU A 300 -2.51 -22.85 -12.75
N VAL A 301 -2.06 -21.91 -13.58
CA VAL A 301 -0.81 -21.16 -13.37
C VAL A 301 -1.15 -19.78 -12.80
N VAL A 302 -0.73 -19.51 -11.57
CA VAL A 302 -0.79 -18.17 -10.99
C VAL A 302 0.46 -17.42 -11.40
N ILE A 303 0.27 -16.29 -12.09
CA ILE A 303 1.35 -15.42 -12.54
C ILE A 303 1.39 -14.20 -11.64
N ASP A 304 2.56 -13.95 -11.07
CA ASP A 304 2.81 -12.87 -10.15
C ASP A 304 3.79 -11.85 -10.77
N ALA A 305 3.26 -10.70 -11.19
CA ALA A 305 4.09 -9.56 -11.55
C ALA A 305 4.61 -8.91 -10.26
N GLY A 306 5.90 -9.11 -9.95
CA GLY A 306 6.52 -8.60 -8.73
C GLY A 306 6.33 -7.09 -8.54
N HIS A 307 6.27 -6.64 -7.29
CA HIS A 307 6.04 -5.24 -6.90
C HIS A 307 4.68 -4.69 -7.37
N GLY A 308 4.53 -3.37 -7.53
CA GLY A 308 3.30 -2.70 -7.99
C GLY A 308 2.85 -1.57 -7.05
N GLY A 309 2.17 -0.57 -7.60
CA GLY A 309 1.70 0.59 -6.85
C GLY A 309 2.85 1.34 -6.19
N SER A 310 2.83 1.44 -4.86
CA SER A 310 3.87 2.11 -4.07
C SER A 310 5.20 1.36 -3.99
N GLU A 311 5.27 0.11 -4.46
CA GLU A 311 6.52 -0.64 -4.56
C GLU A 311 7.04 -0.55 -6.01
N PRO A 312 8.02 0.31 -6.31
CA PRO A 312 8.62 0.39 -7.65
C PRO A 312 9.52 -0.80 -7.97
N GLY A 313 10.06 -1.46 -6.94
CA GLY A 313 11.22 -2.34 -7.07
C GLY A 313 12.47 -1.54 -7.44
N THR A 314 13.38 -2.18 -8.18
CA THR A 314 14.61 -1.57 -8.68
C THR A 314 14.32 -0.43 -9.67
N ILE A 315 15.05 0.68 -9.54
CA ILE A 315 15.02 1.79 -10.51
C ILE A 315 16.42 1.96 -11.13
N TYR A 316 16.53 1.87 -12.45
CA TYR A 316 17.79 2.08 -13.17
C TYR A 316 17.58 2.84 -14.46
N LYS A 317 18.21 4.02 -14.59
CA LYS A 317 18.14 4.89 -15.79
C LYS A 317 16.70 5.11 -16.31
N GLY A 318 15.75 5.30 -15.38
CA GLY A 318 14.33 5.53 -15.72
C GLY A 318 13.51 4.24 -15.97
N LEU A 319 14.13 3.07 -16.01
CA LEU A 319 13.42 1.79 -15.96
C LEU A 319 13.01 1.50 -14.52
N ILE A 320 11.75 1.11 -14.34
CA ILE A 320 11.16 0.79 -13.04
C ILE A 320 10.76 -0.68 -13.07
N GLU A 321 11.30 -1.49 -12.16
CA GLU A 321 11.15 -2.95 -12.14
C GLU A 321 9.69 -3.39 -12.21
N LYS A 322 8.80 -2.77 -11.43
CA LYS A 322 7.36 -3.13 -11.43
C LYS A 322 6.70 -3.05 -12.82
N ASN A 323 7.16 -2.13 -13.67
CA ASN A 323 6.62 -1.91 -15.02
C ASN A 323 7.13 -3.01 -15.96
N VAL A 324 8.42 -3.34 -15.86
CA VAL A 324 9.04 -4.42 -16.64
C VAL A 324 8.43 -5.77 -16.25
N ASN A 325 8.27 -6.03 -14.95
CA ASN A 325 7.63 -7.25 -14.44
C ASN A 325 6.20 -7.39 -14.98
N LEU A 326 5.42 -6.31 -14.99
CA LEU A 326 4.04 -6.32 -15.49
C LEU A 326 3.99 -6.61 -16.99
N ASP A 327 4.82 -5.93 -17.78
CA ASP A 327 4.87 -6.13 -19.24
C ASP A 327 5.23 -7.59 -19.60
N ILE A 328 6.23 -8.18 -18.91
CA ILE A 328 6.60 -9.59 -19.10
C ILE A 328 5.45 -10.51 -18.68
N ALA A 329 4.82 -10.26 -17.53
CA ALA A 329 3.74 -11.08 -17.00
C ALA A 329 2.51 -11.09 -17.92
N LEU A 330 2.11 -9.93 -18.46
CA LEU A 330 1.00 -9.82 -19.40
C LEU A 330 1.28 -10.60 -20.70
N LYS A 331 2.50 -10.48 -21.26
CA LYS A 331 2.91 -11.26 -22.44
C LYS A 331 2.91 -12.76 -22.17
N LEU A 332 3.39 -13.18 -21.00
CA LEU A 332 3.34 -14.58 -20.60
C LEU A 332 1.89 -15.07 -20.46
N ASN A 333 1.03 -14.28 -19.81
CA ASN A 333 -0.39 -14.59 -19.64
C ASN A 333 -1.07 -14.84 -20.98
N ASP A 334 -0.88 -13.94 -21.95
CA ASP A 334 -1.42 -14.06 -23.30
C ASP A 334 -0.90 -15.31 -24.02
N LEU A 335 0.40 -15.62 -23.88
CA LEU A 335 0.99 -16.82 -24.47
C LEU A 335 0.43 -18.11 -23.87
N LEU A 336 0.27 -18.18 -22.55
CA LEU A 336 -0.31 -19.34 -21.87
C LEU A 336 -1.78 -19.52 -22.25
N LYS A 337 -2.58 -18.44 -22.22
CA LYS A 337 -3.99 -18.46 -22.62
C LYS A 337 -4.16 -18.94 -24.09
N LYS A 338 -3.32 -18.47 -25.02
CA LYS A 338 -3.30 -18.94 -26.43
C LYS A 338 -2.99 -20.43 -26.59
N ASN A 339 -2.32 -21.03 -25.60
CA ASN A 339 -2.02 -22.46 -25.57
C ASN A 339 -3.01 -23.26 -24.70
N ASN A 340 -4.20 -22.70 -24.42
CA ASN A 340 -5.24 -23.32 -23.60
C ASN A 340 -4.80 -23.66 -22.17
N ILE A 341 -3.83 -22.92 -21.63
CA ILE A 341 -3.41 -23.05 -20.23
C ILE A 341 -4.20 -22.04 -19.40
N LYS A 342 -4.85 -22.50 -18.33
CA LYS A 342 -5.56 -21.63 -17.39
C LYS A 342 -4.57 -20.81 -16.58
N THR A 343 -4.83 -19.52 -16.48
CA THR A 343 -4.00 -18.59 -15.73
C THR A 343 -4.84 -17.74 -14.79
N TYR A 344 -4.18 -17.23 -13.75
CA TYR A 344 -4.70 -16.17 -12.89
C TYR A 344 -3.58 -15.17 -12.64
N MET A 345 -3.80 -13.90 -12.96
CA MET A 345 -2.84 -12.82 -12.68
C MET A 345 -3.07 -12.24 -11.29
N ILE A 346 -2.02 -12.14 -10.48
CA ILE A 346 -2.08 -11.48 -9.15
C ILE A 346 -2.40 -9.98 -9.28
N ARG A 347 -1.89 -9.34 -10.33
CA ARG A 347 -2.24 -7.98 -10.77
C ARG A 347 -2.11 -7.89 -12.28
N GLU A 348 -3.02 -7.15 -12.92
CA GLU A 348 -2.99 -6.85 -14.35
C GLU A 348 -2.72 -5.36 -14.63
N ASP A 349 -2.57 -4.58 -13.56
CA ASP A 349 -2.31 -3.15 -13.56
C ASP A 349 -1.19 -2.80 -12.56
N ASP A 350 -0.98 -1.50 -12.34
CA ASP A 350 -0.04 -0.98 -11.35
C ASP A 350 -0.59 -1.00 -9.91
N SER A 351 -1.39 -2.02 -9.57
CA SER A 351 -1.84 -2.22 -8.19
C SER A 351 -0.74 -2.77 -7.28
N TYR A 352 -0.72 -2.29 -6.04
CA TYR A 352 0.01 -2.93 -4.95
C TYR A 352 -0.69 -4.23 -4.51
N VAL A 353 0.10 -5.28 -4.25
CA VAL A 353 -0.35 -6.55 -3.63
C VAL A 353 0.71 -6.99 -2.63
N SER A 354 0.33 -7.24 -1.38
CA SER A 354 1.32 -7.59 -0.34
C SER A 354 1.83 -9.02 -0.51
N LEU A 355 3.08 -9.31 -0.13
CA LEU A 355 3.72 -10.63 -0.34
C LEU A 355 2.87 -11.81 0.17
N TYR A 356 2.29 -11.69 1.37
CA TYR A 356 1.44 -12.74 1.93
C TYR A 356 0.12 -12.89 1.19
N GLU A 357 -0.49 -11.78 0.74
CA GLU A 357 -1.71 -11.81 -0.07
C GLU A 357 -1.49 -12.63 -1.36
N ARG A 358 -0.34 -12.45 -2.01
CA ARG A 358 0.03 -13.19 -3.24
C ARG A 358 0.05 -14.71 -2.99
N ALA A 359 0.72 -15.13 -1.92
CA ALA A 359 0.80 -16.54 -1.53
C ALA A 359 -0.57 -17.10 -1.11
N TYR A 360 -1.35 -16.36 -0.33
CA TYR A 360 -2.68 -16.79 0.09
C TYR A 360 -3.63 -16.96 -1.09
N ILE A 361 -3.62 -16.02 -2.04
CA ILE A 361 -4.41 -16.13 -3.28
C ILE A 361 -4.03 -17.40 -4.04
N ALA A 362 -2.73 -17.63 -4.28
CA ALA A 362 -2.27 -18.80 -5.02
C ALA A 362 -2.68 -20.12 -4.36
N ASN A 363 -2.51 -20.22 -3.04
CA ASN A 363 -2.89 -21.39 -2.25
C ASN A 363 -4.41 -21.61 -2.26
N LYS A 364 -5.21 -20.54 -2.10
CA LYS A 364 -6.68 -20.63 -2.12
C LYS A 364 -7.23 -20.99 -3.50
N LEU A 365 -6.50 -20.66 -4.57
CA LEU A 365 -6.89 -20.98 -5.94
C LEU A 365 -6.55 -22.43 -6.35
N ASN A 366 -5.93 -23.24 -5.48
CA ASN A 366 -5.38 -24.55 -5.83
C ASN A 366 -4.42 -24.48 -7.03
N ALA A 367 -3.55 -23.45 -7.06
CA ALA A 367 -2.61 -23.26 -8.15
C ALA A 367 -1.68 -24.47 -8.30
N SER A 368 -1.52 -24.96 -9.53
CA SER A 368 -0.55 -26.01 -9.86
C SER A 368 0.87 -25.48 -9.99
N LEU A 369 1.00 -24.20 -10.33
CA LEU A 369 2.27 -23.48 -10.41
C LEU A 369 2.04 -22.03 -9.99
N PHE A 370 2.90 -21.52 -9.13
CA PHE A 370 3.04 -20.10 -8.86
C PHE A 370 4.34 -19.60 -9.49
N LEU A 371 4.26 -18.60 -10.37
CA LEU A 371 5.40 -18.04 -11.07
C LEU A 371 5.49 -16.54 -10.81
N SER A 372 6.48 -16.14 -10.01
CA SER A 372 6.79 -14.74 -9.75
C SER A 372 7.88 -14.23 -10.69
N ILE A 373 7.65 -13.06 -11.28
CA ILE A 373 8.51 -12.42 -12.26
C ILE A 373 9.12 -11.17 -11.63
N HIS A 374 10.46 -11.12 -11.62
CA HIS A 374 11.26 -10.04 -11.04
C HIS A 374 12.44 -9.70 -11.94
N ASN A 375 12.81 -8.42 -11.94
CA ASN A 375 14.01 -7.87 -12.57
C ASN A 375 14.85 -7.18 -11.49
N ASN A 376 15.52 -8.00 -10.69
CA ASN A 376 16.27 -7.55 -9.52
C ASN A 376 17.60 -6.87 -9.93
N ALA A 377 18.21 -6.12 -9.01
CA ALA A 377 19.56 -5.60 -9.15
C ALA A 377 20.42 -5.92 -7.92
N LEU A 378 21.73 -5.97 -8.16
CA LEU A 378 22.73 -6.06 -7.10
C LEU A 378 23.44 -4.71 -6.98
N GLU A 379 23.32 -4.08 -5.82
CA GLU A 379 23.92 -2.77 -5.57
C GLU A 379 25.46 -2.87 -5.62
N ASN A 380 26.11 -1.84 -6.19
CA ASN A 380 27.57 -1.72 -6.27
C ASN A 380 28.28 -2.84 -7.03
N ASN A 381 27.57 -3.61 -7.87
CA ASN A 381 28.19 -4.70 -8.62
C ASN A 381 27.65 -4.78 -10.07
N PRO A 382 27.98 -3.79 -10.92
CA PRO A 382 27.41 -3.65 -12.26
C PRO A 382 27.85 -4.74 -13.25
N SER A 383 28.80 -5.60 -12.88
CA SER A 383 29.29 -6.71 -13.70
C SER A 383 28.43 -7.98 -13.59
N PHE A 384 27.46 -8.03 -12.67
CA PHE A 384 26.53 -9.15 -12.57
C PHE A 384 25.32 -8.91 -13.48
N ASP A 385 25.26 -9.68 -14.56
CA ASP A 385 24.11 -9.75 -15.46
C ASP A 385 23.69 -11.22 -15.70
N GLY A 386 22.46 -11.41 -16.19
CA GLY A 386 21.92 -12.72 -16.54
C GLY A 386 20.54 -13.02 -15.95
N THR A 387 20.11 -14.26 -16.12
CA THR A 387 18.81 -14.75 -15.65
C THR A 387 18.99 -15.77 -14.54
N MET A 388 18.20 -15.67 -13.48
CA MET A 388 18.18 -16.61 -12.37
C MET A 388 16.76 -17.15 -12.15
N THR A 389 16.64 -18.41 -11.75
CA THR A 389 15.39 -19.01 -11.30
C THR A 389 15.57 -19.54 -9.89
N LEU A 390 14.79 -19.02 -8.96
CA LEU A 390 14.73 -19.51 -7.58
C LEU A 390 13.53 -20.46 -7.45
N TYR A 391 13.71 -21.52 -6.66
CA TYR A 391 12.64 -22.46 -6.35
C TYR A 391 12.77 -22.93 -4.91
N SER A 392 11.65 -23.26 -4.28
CA SER A 392 11.63 -23.85 -2.94
C SER A 392 11.95 -25.34 -3.04
N ILE A 393 12.81 -25.82 -2.16
CA ILE A 393 12.99 -27.25 -1.91
C ILE A 393 12.12 -27.56 -0.69
N ASN A 394 11.07 -28.35 -0.90
CA ASN A 394 10.23 -28.86 0.19
C ASN A 394 10.82 -30.12 0.81
#